data_AF-A0A7C1KRZ6-F1
#
_entry.id   AF-A0A7C1KRZ6-F1
#
_cell.length_a   1.000
_cell.length_b   1.000
_cell.length_c   1.000
_cell.angle_alpha   90.00
_cell.angle_beta   90.00
_cell.angle_gamma   90.00
#
_symmetry.space_group_name_H-M   'P 1'
#
loop_
_entity.id
_entity.type
_entity.pdbx_description
1 polymer ?
#
loop_
_entity_poly.entity_id
_entity_poly.type
_entity_poly.pdbx_seq_one_letter_code
_entity_poly.pdbx_strand_id
1 'polypeptide(L)'
;MLKFNVLTLRSRNQRDCSGTRIPVLGSAVYIFLLASILFILCAGPAEAGAPLEQIKGTVDKVLEILRDKSFKKPGMEELRRKKLRETIEARFNFEEIGRRALGLYWRKRTPDERKEFTALFSRIIEKAYIKKIEAYSDEKIVYTDENIDDGYATVRTKIITAVNTEIPIEYRLLSKEGRWEVYDVVIEGVSLVNNYRMQFSSILHSKPYAYLVKVMKAKVAKKD
;
A
#
# COMPACT_ATOMS: atom_id res chain seq x y z
N MET A 1 80.14 -20.82 14.03
CA MET A 1 80.96 -19.98 14.94
C MET A 1 80.34 -20.06 16.32
N LEU A 2 81.10 -20.59 17.29
CA LEU A 2 80.98 -20.61 18.76
C LEU A 2 79.60 -20.36 19.43
N LYS A 3 79.00 -21.32 20.17
CA LYS A 3 79.34 -21.94 21.48
C LYS A 3 78.68 -21.21 22.68
N PHE A 4 78.05 -22.04 23.55
CA PHE A 4 77.98 -21.93 25.03
C PHE A 4 76.99 -20.90 25.63
N ASN A 5 76.38 -21.08 26.80
CA ASN A 5 76.22 -22.22 27.71
C ASN A 5 75.06 -21.91 28.67
N VAL A 6 74.47 -22.96 29.22
CA VAL A 6 73.57 -22.96 30.38
C VAL A 6 74.34 -22.50 31.63
N LEU A 7 73.70 -21.76 32.55
CA LEU A 7 73.85 -21.97 34.00
C LEU A 7 72.77 -21.26 34.82
N THR A 8 72.17 -22.09 35.67
CA THR A 8 71.25 -21.87 36.79
C THR A 8 71.71 -20.85 37.83
N LEU A 9 70.75 -20.11 38.40
CA LEU A 9 70.83 -19.65 39.80
C LEU A 9 69.45 -19.72 40.47
N ARG A 10 69.49 -20.25 41.69
CA ARG A 10 68.42 -20.66 42.59
C ARG A 10 68.35 -19.64 43.73
N SER A 11 67.17 -19.15 44.12
CA SER A 11 66.81 -18.96 45.55
C SER A 11 65.37 -18.49 45.76
N ARG A 12 64.73 -19.10 46.77
CA ARG A 12 63.60 -18.59 47.61
C ARG A 12 63.87 -17.12 48.02
N ASN A 13 62.93 -16.27 48.42
CA ASN A 13 61.81 -16.47 49.33
C ASN A 13 60.87 -15.25 49.28
N GLN A 14 59.64 -15.46 49.77
CA GLN A 14 58.54 -14.53 49.96
C GLN A 14 58.90 -13.16 50.56
N ARG A 15 58.18 -12.12 50.15
CA ARG A 15 57.47 -11.23 51.08
C ARG A 15 56.28 -10.56 50.39
N ASP A 16 55.18 -10.67 51.10
CA ASP A 16 53.84 -10.14 50.87
C ASP A 16 53.83 -8.60 50.77
N CYS A 17 52.91 -8.03 50.01
CA CYS A 17 52.29 -6.73 50.32
C CYS A 17 51.14 -6.41 49.35
N SER A 18 49.94 -6.61 49.88
CA SER A 18 48.78 -5.70 49.79
C SER A 18 48.23 -5.32 48.42
N GLY A 19 46.99 -5.75 48.20
CA GLY A 19 46.21 -5.46 47.02
C GLY A 19 45.90 -3.97 46.81
N THR A 20 45.58 -3.67 45.55
CA THR A 20 44.70 -2.57 45.21
C THR A 20 43.69 -3.14 44.21
N ARG A 21 42.48 -3.44 44.69
CA ARG A 21 41.36 -3.85 43.85
C ARG A 21 40.93 -2.64 43.02
N ILE A 22 41.11 -2.71 41.71
CA ILE A 22 40.52 -1.76 40.76
C ILE A 22 39.00 -2.03 40.75
N PRO A 23 38.13 -1.04 41.01
CA PRO A 23 36.69 -1.25 40.97
C PRO A 23 36.22 -1.38 39.51
N VAL A 24 35.79 -2.58 39.12
CA VAL A 24 35.28 -2.93 37.77
C VAL A 24 33.81 -2.44 37.57
N LEU A 25 33.39 -1.38 38.27
CA LEU A 25 31.98 -1.00 38.39
C LEU A 25 31.48 -0.01 37.31
N GLY A 26 32.23 0.19 36.23
CA GLY A 26 31.86 1.10 35.12
C GLY A 26 31.65 0.41 33.76
N SER A 27 32.17 -0.80 33.56
CA SER A 27 32.21 -1.44 32.25
C SER A 27 30.87 -2.03 31.81
N ALA A 28 30.03 -2.47 32.77
CA ALA A 28 28.72 -3.05 32.46
C ALA A 28 27.74 -2.01 31.89
N VAL A 29 27.77 -0.78 32.38
CA VAL A 29 26.92 0.32 31.88
C VAL A 29 27.30 0.70 30.46
N TYR A 30 28.60 0.74 30.15
CA TYR A 30 29.09 1.04 28.81
C TYR A 30 28.76 -0.06 27.79
N ILE A 31 28.79 -1.33 28.21
CA ILE A 31 28.40 -2.48 27.36
C ILE A 31 26.88 -2.46 27.09
N PHE A 32 26.05 -2.13 28.09
CA PHE A 32 24.62 -1.96 27.89
C PHE A 32 24.29 -0.75 26.99
N LEU A 33 25.03 0.37 27.11
CA LEU A 33 24.86 1.55 26.26
C LEU A 33 25.29 1.28 24.81
N LEU A 34 26.38 0.54 24.59
CA LEU A 34 26.81 0.12 23.24
C LEU A 34 25.85 -0.92 22.62
N ALA A 35 25.33 -1.86 23.40
CA ALA A 35 24.38 -2.87 22.92
C ALA A 35 23.02 -2.25 22.53
N SER A 36 22.60 -1.19 23.22
CA SER A 36 21.36 -0.45 22.90
C SER A 36 21.51 0.45 21.66
N ILE A 37 22.69 1.03 21.43
CA ILE A 37 22.99 1.75 20.18
C ILE A 37 23.06 0.79 18.98
N LEU A 38 23.56 -0.44 19.17
CA LEU A 38 23.64 -1.44 18.11
C LEU A 38 22.26 -2.01 17.70
N PHE A 39 21.28 -2.01 18.61
CA PHE A 39 19.92 -2.48 18.31
C PHE A 39 19.12 -1.48 17.44
N ILE A 40 19.44 -0.19 17.51
CA ILE A 40 18.77 0.86 16.72
C ILE A 40 19.23 0.84 15.24
N LEU A 41 20.44 0.34 14.96
CA LEU A 41 20.96 0.23 13.59
C LEU A 41 20.36 -0.93 12.76
N CYS A 42 19.64 -1.86 13.39
CA CYS A 42 18.99 -2.99 12.71
C CYS A 42 17.51 -2.75 12.37
N ALA A 43 16.98 -1.55 12.57
CA ALA A 43 15.74 -1.14 11.95
C ALA A 43 15.99 -0.91 10.45
N GLY A 44 16.14 -2.02 9.70
CA GLY A 44 16.07 -1.99 8.25
C GLY A 44 14.74 -1.34 7.82
N PRO A 45 14.68 -0.73 6.62
CA PRO A 45 13.42 -0.22 6.11
C PRO A 45 12.40 -1.36 6.21
N ALA A 46 11.26 -1.09 6.84
CA ALA A 46 10.13 -2.01 6.79
C ALA A 46 9.80 -2.19 5.30
N GLU A 47 10.24 -3.29 4.71
CA GLU A 47 9.90 -3.66 3.35
C GLU A 47 8.39 -3.85 3.34
N ALA A 48 7.69 -2.82 2.89
CA ALA A 48 6.29 -2.95 2.53
C ALA A 48 6.22 -4.08 1.49
N GLY A 49 5.45 -5.13 1.78
CA GLY A 49 5.50 -6.41 1.05
C GLY A 49 5.24 -6.30 -0.46
N ALA A 50 5.42 -7.39 -1.20
CA ALA A 50 5.22 -7.40 -2.65
C ALA A 50 3.83 -6.83 -3.07
N PRO A 51 3.71 -6.17 -4.24
CA PRO A 51 2.46 -5.58 -4.71
C PRO A 51 1.27 -6.57 -4.70
N LEU A 52 1.50 -7.83 -5.06
CA LEU A 52 0.53 -8.92 -5.08
C LEU A 52 0.01 -9.19 -3.67
N GLU A 53 0.89 -9.36 -2.69
CA GLU A 53 0.50 -9.55 -1.29
C GLU A 53 -0.27 -8.35 -0.75
N GLN A 54 0.14 -7.15 -1.15
CA GLN A 54 -0.52 -5.91 -0.79
C GLN A 54 -1.93 -5.79 -1.39
N ILE A 55 -2.14 -6.21 -2.64
CA ILE A 55 -3.46 -6.30 -3.28
C ILE A 55 -4.30 -7.40 -2.65
N LYS A 56 -3.71 -8.58 -2.46
CA LYS A 56 -4.38 -9.73 -1.85
C LYS A 56 -4.88 -9.38 -0.46
N GLY A 57 -4.07 -8.74 0.38
CA GLY A 57 -4.48 -8.28 1.70
C GLY A 57 -5.63 -7.27 1.67
N THR A 58 -5.70 -6.40 0.66
CA THR A 58 -6.84 -5.49 0.48
C THR A 58 -8.11 -6.25 0.06
N VAL A 59 -7.99 -7.18 -0.90
CA VAL A 59 -9.10 -8.02 -1.35
C VAL A 59 -9.63 -8.86 -0.20
N ASP A 60 -8.76 -9.50 0.57
CA ASP A 60 -9.13 -10.35 1.71
C ASP A 60 -9.94 -9.55 2.76
N LYS A 61 -9.54 -8.31 3.07
CA LYS A 61 -10.30 -7.41 3.95
C LYS A 61 -11.67 -7.03 3.40
N VAL A 62 -11.76 -6.77 2.08
CA VAL A 62 -13.05 -6.52 1.43
C VAL A 62 -13.96 -7.74 1.57
N LEU A 63 -13.44 -8.94 1.29
CA LEU A 63 -14.20 -10.18 1.42
C LEU A 63 -14.64 -10.44 2.87
N GLU A 64 -13.80 -10.14 3.85
CA GLU A 64 -14.14 -10.22 5.27
C GLU A 64 -15.34 -9.33 5.61
N ILE A 65 -15.33 -8.06 5.16
CA ILE A 65 -16.45 -7.13 5.36
C ILE A 65 -17.74 -7.64 4.71
N LEU A 66 -17.65 -8.22 3.51
CA LEU A 66 -18.82 -8.76 2.79
C LEU A 66 -19.38 -10.04 3.44
N ARG A 67 -18.52 -10.85 4.05
CA ARG A 67 -18.89 -12.12 4.71
C ARG A 67 -19.40 -11.92 6.13
N ASP A 68 -19.01 -10.83 6.80
CA ASP A 68 -19.46 -10.53 8.16
C ASP A 68 -20.99 -10.35 8.22
N LYS A 69 -21.64 -11.28 8.94
CA LYS A 69 -23.09 -11.32 9.14
C LYS A 69 -23.62 -10.08 9.85
N SER A 70 -22.79 -9.37 10.63
CA SER A 70 -23.18 -8.15 11.33
C SER A 70 -23.58 -7.03 10.35
N PHE A 71 -22.92 -6.97 9.18
CA PHE A 71 -23.22 -5.99 8.12
C PHE A 71 -24.37 -6.40 7.20
N LYS A 72 -24.91 -7.62 7.32
CA LYS A 72 -26.06 -8.10 6.55
C LYS A 72 -27.41 -7.78 7.20
N LYS A 73 -27.40 -7.20 8.40
CA LYS A 73 -28.63 -6.78 9.11
C LYS A 73 -29.26 -5.55 8.45
N PRO A 74 -30.60 -5.41 8.46
CA PRO A 74 -31.27 -4.19 8.00
C PRO A 74 -30.69 -2.94 8.68
N GLY A 75 -30.45 -1.87 7.91
CA GLY A 75 -29.91 -0.61 8.41
C GLY A 75 -28.37 -0.52 8.48
N MET A 76 -27.64 -1.61 8.23
CA MET A 76 -26.16 -1.62 8.30
C MET A 76 -25.47 -1.29 6.97
N GLU A 77 -26.23 -1.07 5.90
CA GLU A 77 -25.73 -0.86 4.54
C GLU A 77 -24.75 0.31 4.44
N GLU A 78 -25.08 1.47 5.02
CA GLU A 78 -24.20 2.64 4.96
C GLU A 78 -22.90 2.40 5.75
N LEU A 79 -22.97 1.72 6.89
CA LEU A 79 -21.77 1.37 7.66
C LEU A 79 -20.89 0.38 6.90
N ARG A 80 -21.49 -0.63 6.25
CA ARG A 80 -20.78 -1.58 5.38
C ARG A 80 -20.06 -0.84 4.25
N ARG A 81 -20.77 0.03 3.53
CA ARG A 81 -20.22 0.83 2.43
C ARG A 81 -19.12 1.78 2.90
N LYS A 82 -19.25 2.37 4.08
CA LYS A 82 -18.20 3.17 4.70
C LYS A 82 -16.92 2.34 4.94
N LYS A 83 -17.02 1.15 5.53
CA LYS A 83 -15.86 0.27 5.74
C LYS A 83 -15.22 -0.20 4.43
N LEU A 84 -16.04 -0.54 3.44
CA LEU A 84 -15.56 -0.89 2.10
C LEU A 84 -14.78 0.29 1.49
N ARG A 85 -15.33 1.50 1.57
CA ARG A 85 -14.69 2.72 1.10
C ARG A 85 -13.33 2.94 1.77
N GLU A 86 -13.26 2.90 3.10
CA GLU A 86 -12.01 3.07 3.84
C GLU A 86 -10.95 2.01 3.45
N THR A 87 -11.38 0.76 3.26
CA THR A 87 -10.49 -0.35 2.87
C THR A 87 -9.93 -0.17 1.46
N ILE A 88 -10.77 0.28 0.52
CA ILE A 88 -10.38 0.54 -0.86
C ILE A 88 -9.49 1.78 -0.94
N GLU A 89 -9.87 2.88 -0.26
CA GLU A 89 -9.10 4.14 -0.22
C GLU A 89 -7.68 3.93 0.32
N ALA A 90 -7.47 2.99 1.24
CA ALA A 90 -6.14 2.66 1.75
C ALA A 90 -5.19 2.07 0.70
N ARG A 91 -5.71 1.54 -0.42
CA ARG A 91 -4.93 0.91 -1.50
C ARG A 91 -4.96 1.72 -2.80
N PHE A 92 -5.92 2.62 -2.97
CA PHE A 92 -6.15 3.33 -4.22
C PHE A 92 -5.72 4.79 -4.12
N ASN A 93 -4.84 5.23 -5.03
CA ASN A 93 -4.47 6.62 -5.15
C ASN A 93 -5.47 7.34 -6.06
N PHE A 94 -6.56 7.83 -5.47
CA PHE A 94 -7.61 8.53 -6.21
C PHE A 94 -7.15 9.84 -6.84
N GLU A 95 -6.13 10.51 -6.28
CA GLU A 95 -5.55 11.69 -6.90
C GLU A 95 -4.84 11.32 -8.21
N GLU A 96 -4.06 10.25 -8.22
CA GLU A 96 -3.39 9.75 -9.42
C GLU A 96 -4.38 9.22 -10.47
N ILE A 97 -5.42 8.49 -10.04
CA ILE A 97 -6.54 8.07 -10.89
C ILE A 97 -7.18 9.31 -11.54
N GLY A 98 -7.51 10.33 -10.73
CA GLY A 98 -8.11 11.57 -11.20
C GLY A 98 -7.22 12.35 -12.14
N ARG A 99 -5.93 12.48 -11.81
CA ARG A 99 -4.91 13.15 -12.63
C ARG A 99 -4.79 12.50 -14.00
N ARG A 100 -4.70 11.17 -14.06
CA ARG A 100 -4.57 10.42 -15.31
C ARG A 100 -5.85 10.47 -16.15
N ALA A 101 -7.01 10.42 -15.50
CA ALA A 101 -8.30 10.52 -16.17
C ALA A 101 -8.57 11.93 -16.72
N LEU A 102 -8.23 12.99 -15.98
CA LEU A 102 -8.39 14.37 -16.46
C LEU A 102 -7.32 14.77 -17.49
N GLY A 103 -6.19 14.06 -17.50
CA GLY A 103 -5.15 14.18 -18.52
C GLY A 103 -4.58 15.59 -18.63
N LEU A 104 -4.46 16.10 -19.87
CA LEU A 104 -3.87 17.43 -20.14
C LEU A 104 -4.61 18.57 -19.44
N TYR A 105 -5.89 18.39 -19.12
CA TYR A 105 -6.70 19.41 -18.46
C TYR A 105 -6.37 19.54 -16.97
N TRP A 106 -5.71 18.55 -16.35
CA TRP A 106 -5.32 18.57 -14.93
C TRP A 106 -4.38 19.72 -14.58
N ARG A 107 -3.38 19.98 -15.43
CA ARG A 107 -2.34 21.01 -15.18
C ARG A 107 -2.94 22.41 -15.05
N LYS A 108 -4.07 22.66 -15.72
CA LYS A 108 -4.80 23.93 -15.71
C LYS A 108 -5.74 24.09 -14.50
N ARG A 109 -5.79 23.09 -13.60
CA ARG A 109 -6.63 23.12 -12.40
C ARG A 109 -5.88 23.64 -11.20
N THR A 110 -6.56 24.45 -10.38
CA THR A 110 -6.09 24.85 -9.06
C THR A 110 -6.07 23.66 -8.10
N PRO A 111 -5.34 23.73 -6.96
CA PRO A 111 -5.38 22.68 -5.95
C PRO A 111 -6.80 22.34 -5.47
N ASP A 112 -7.64 23.36 -5.26
CA ASP A 112 -9.03 23.15 -4.82
C ASP A 112 -9.88 22.47 -5.91
N GLU A 113 -9.72 22.87 -7.17
CA GLU A 113 -10.41 22.23 -8.29
C GLU A 113 -9.99 20.75 -8.45
N ARG A 114 -8.70 20.44 -8.25
CA ARG A 114 -8.19 19.06 -8.28
C ARG A 114 -8.77 18.22 -7.16
N LYS A 115 -8.86 18.78 -5.96
CA LYS A 115 -9.46 18.12 -4.79
C LYS A 115 -10.95 17.86 -5.01
N GLU A 116 -11.70 18.86 -5.47
CA GLU A 116 -13.13 18.72 -5.79
C GLU A 116 -13.35 17.67 -6.87
N PHE A 117 -12.58 17.73 -7.96
CA PHE A 117 -12.65 16.75 -9.04
C PHE A 117 -12.40 15.33 -8.54
N THR A 118 -11.34 15.14 -7.77
CA THR A 118 -10.94 13.83 -7.24
C THR A 118 -12.04 13.26 -6.34
N ALA A 119 -12.62 14.07 -5.46
CA ALA A 119 -13.72 13.66 -4.59
C ALA A 119 -14.98 13.32 -5.38
N LEU A 120 -15.34 14.10 -6.41
CA LEU A 120 -16.50 13.79 -7.25
C LEU A 120 -16.25 12.51 -8.06
N PHE A 121 -15.04 12.33 -8.58
CA PHE A 121 -14.71 11.20 -9.43
C PHE A 121 -14.66 9.89 -8.63
N SER A 122 -14.07 9.90 -7.43
CA SER A 122 -14.08 8.72 -6.53
C SER A 122 -15.51 8.29 -6.20
N ARG A 123 -16.41 9.23 -5.92
CA ARG A 123 -17.84 8.95 -5.69
C ARG A 123 -18.56 8.39 -6.91
N ILE A 124 -18.22 8.84 -8.11
CA ILE A 124 -18.77 8.29 -9.35
C ILE A 124 -18.31 6.85 -9.55
N ILE A 125 -17.04 6.54 -9.29
CA ILE A 125 -16.49 5.19 -9.36
C ILE A 125 -17.16 4.30 -8.31
N GLU A 126 -17.25 4.76 -7.06
CA GLU A 126 -17.92 4.04 -5.98
C GLU A 126 -19.35 3.66 -6.37
N LYS A 127 -20.17 4.63 -6.82
CA LYS A 127 -21.55 4.34 -7.27
C LYS A 127 -21.62 3.34 -8.42
N ALA A 128 -20.66 3.38 -9.35
CA ALA A 128 -20.65 2.50 -10.52
C ALA A 128 -20.35 1.03 -10.16
N TYR A 129 -19.59 0.78 -9.10
CA TYR A 129 -19.08 -0.56 -8.78
C TYR A 129 -19.52 -1.11 -7.42
N ILE A 130 -19.99 -0.28 -6.47
CA ILE A 130 -20.31 -0.73 -5.10
C ILE A 130 -21.34 -1.86 -5.10
N LYS A 131 -22.38 -1.78 -5.95
CA LYS A 131 -23.38 -2.84 -6.08
C LYS A 131 -22.79 -4.16 -6.59
N LYS A 132 -21.81 -4.10 -7.50
CA LYS A 132 -21.11 -5.30 -8.00
C LYS A 132 -20.22 -5.91 -6.93
N ILE A 133 -19.55 -5.07 -6.13
CA ILE A 133 -18.76 -5.52 -4.97
C ILE A 133 -19.67 -6.16 -3.92
N GLU A 134 -20.80 -5.54 -3.60
CA GLU A 134 -21.77 -6.07 -2.64
C GLU A 134 -22.48 -7.33 -3.10
N ALA A 135 -22.59 -7.55 -4.42
CA ALA A 135 -23.17 -8.75 -5.01
C ALA A 135 -22.20 -9.94 -5.04
N TYR A 136 -20.91 -9.72 -4.75
CA TYR A 136 -19.94 -10.81 -4.62
C TYR A 136 -20.38 -11.77 -3.50
N SER A 137 -20.30 -13.06 -3.79
CA SER A 137 -20.74 -14.13 -2.89
C SER A 137 -19.59 -15.10 -2.64
N ASP A 138 -19.41 -16.05 -3.55
CA ASP A 138 -18.50 -17.18 -3.43
C ASP A 138 -17.63 -17.37 -4.67
N GLU A 139 -17.52 -16.37 -5.54
CA GLU A 139 -16.65 -16.43 -6.71
C GLU A 139 -15.19 -16.65 -6.29
N LYS A 140 -14.42 -17.45 -7.03
CA LYS A 140 -13.01 -17.69 -6.69
C LYS A 140 -12.13 -16.60 -7.30
N ILE A 141 -11.27 -15.98 -6.50
CA ILE A 141 -10.25 -15.04 -7.00
C ILE A 141 -8.92 -15.80 -7.15
N VAL A 142 -8.37 -15.81 -8.36
CA VAL A 142 -7.09 -16.43 -8.69
C VAL A 142 -6.09 -15.33 -9.03
N TYR A 143 -4.94 -15.32 -8.37
CA TYR A 143 -3.83 -14.42 -8.68
C TYR A 143 -2.92 -15.13 -9.69
N THR A 144 -2.71 -14.53 -10.86
CA THR A 144 -2.11 -15.23 -12.00
C THR A 144 -0.70 -14.77 -12.32
N ASP A 145 -0.40 -13.49 -12.11
CA ASP A 145 0.86 -12.89 -12.52
C ASP A 145 1.14 -11.61 -11.72
N GLU A 146 2.42 -11.31 -11.51
CA GLU A 146 2.92 -10.05 -10.98
C GLU A 146 4.15 -9.63 -11.79
N ASN A 147 4.18 -8.37 -12.22
CA ASN A 147 5.34 -7.77 -12.84
C ASN A 147 5.67 -6.45 -12.16
N ILE A 148 6.94 -6.25 -11.79
CA ILE A 148 7.43 -5.03 -11.15
C ILE A 148 8.49 -4.43 -12.07
N ASP A 149 8.33 -3.14 -12.39
CA ASP A 149 9.24 -2.39 -13.25
C ASP A 149 9.33 -0.93 -12.80
N ASP A 150 10.53 -0.50 -12.41
CA ASP A 150 10.90 0.87 -12.02
C ASP A 150 9.82 1.67 -11.26
N GLY A 151 9.49 1.23 -10.04
CA GLY A 151 8.49 1.91 -9.21
C GLY A 151 7.05 1.77 -9.69
N TYR A 152 6.80 0.97 -10.73
CA TYR A 152 5.48 0.51 -11.16
C TYR A 152 5.34 -0.99 -10.96
N ALA A 153 4.10 -1.43 -10.81
CA ALA A 153 3.78 -2.84 -10.81
C ALA A 153 2.45 -3.11 -11.51
N THR A 154 2.30 -4.34 -11.98
CA THR A 154 1.06 -4.87 -12.51
C THR A 154 0.76 -6.19 -11.80
N VAL A 155 -0.40 -6.29 -11.18
CA VAL A 155 -0.89 -7.53 -10.56
C VAL A 155 -2.10 -7.99 -11.36
N ARG A 156 -2.06 -9.21 -11.89
CA ARG A 156 -3.17 -9.79 -12.64
C ARG A 156 -3.89 -10.84 -11.82
N THR A 157 -5.22 -10.76 -11.84
CA THR A 157 -6.11 -11.71 -11.20
C THR A 157 -7.22 -12.12 -12.16
N LYS A 158 -7.93 -13.18 -11.79
CA LYS A 158 -9.15 -13.64 -12.44
C LYS A 158 -10.20 -13.94 -11.39
N ILE A 159 -11.42 -13.47 -11.62
CA ILE A 159 -12.60 -13.91 -10.85
C ILE A 159 -13.25 -15.05 -11.64
N ILE A 160 -13.43 -16.20 -10.99
CA ILE A 160 -14.13 -17.36 -11.54
C ILE A 160 -15.53 -17.39 -10.93
N THR A 161 -16.56 -17.16 -11.75
CA THR A 161 -17.96 -17.16 -11.31
C THR A 161 -18.49 -18.58 -11.07
N ALA A 162 -19.66 -18.69 -10.44
CA ALA A 162 -20.33 -19.98 -10.22
C ALA A 162 -20.64 -20.74 -11.53
N VAL A 163 -20.80 -20.02 -12.65
CA VAL A 163 -21.01 -20.58 -13.99
C VAL A 163 -19.71 -20.76 -14.79
N ASN A 164 -18.56 -20.76 -14.09
CA ASN A 164 -17.22 -20.96 -14.66
C ASN A 164 -16.82 -19.91 -15.72
N THR A 165 -17.35 -18.69 -15.63
CA THR A 165 -16.88 -17.56 -16.43
C THR A 165 -15.65 -16.95 -15.76
N GLU A 166 -14.58 -16.73 -16.52
CA GLU A 166 -13.39 -16.03 -16.06
C GLU A 166 -13.46 -14.54 -16.39
N ILE A 167 -13.36 -13.70 -15.37
CA ILE A 167 -13.31 -12.24 -15.51
C ILE A 167 -11.89 -11.78 -15.15
N PRO A 168 -11.03 -11.47 -16.13
CA PRO A 168 -9.68 -11.01 -15.87
C PRO A 168 -9.69 -9.56 -15.34
N ILE A 169 -8.88 -9.33 -14.32
CA ILE A 169 -8.67 -8.01 -13.70
C ILE A 169 -7.17 -7.74 -13.61
N GLU A 170 -6.73 -6.58 -14.08
CA GLU A 170 -5.36 -6.11 -13.95
C GLU A 170 -5.34 -4.86 -13.07
N TYR A 171 -4.60 -4.92 -11.97
CA TYR A 171 -4.32 -3.78 -11.11
C TYR A 171 -2.99 -3.17 -11.54
N ARG A 172 -3.00 -1.86 -11.83
CA ARG A 172 -1.78 -1.11 -12.12
C ARG A 172 -1.43 -0.25 -10.93
N LEU A 173 -0.21 -0.43 -10.43
CA LEU A 173 0.25 0.15 -9.18
C LEU A 173 1.48 1.02 -9.40
N LEU A 174 1.61 2.04 -8.57
CA LEU A 174 2.82 2.83 -8.42
C LEU A 174 3.32 2.68 -6.99
N SER A 175 4.64 2.70 -6.80
CA SER A 175 5.27 2.69 -5.48
C SER A 175 5.44 4.12 -5.00
N LYS A 176 4.99 4.38 -3.78
CA LYS A 176 5.23 5.63 -3.06
C LYS A 176 5.74 5.28 -1.67
N GLU A 177 7.01 5.57 -1.42
CA GLU A 177 7.67 5.30 -0.13
C GLU A 177 7.53 3.82 0.29
N GLY A 178 7.70 2.91 -0.68
CA GLY A 178 7.56 1.46 -0.48
C GLY A 178 6.11 0.96 -0.51
N ARG A 179 5.10 1.82 -0.44
CA ARG A 179 3.69 1.41 -0.51
C ARG A 179 3.20 1.38 -1.95
N TRP A 180 2.59 0.25 -2.35
CA TRP A 180 2.02 0.08 -3.68
C TRP A 180 0.59 0.61 -3.74
N GLU A 181 0.36 1.68 -4.49
CA GLU A 181 -0.95 2.30 -4.62
C GLU A 181 -1.53 2.06 -6.02
N VAL A 182 -2.77 1.59 -6.10
CA VAL A 182 -3.47 1.37 -7.36
C VAL A 182 -3.80 2.72 -8.00
N TYR A 183 -3.38 2.91 -9.25
CA TYR A 183 -3.71 4.09 -10.04
C TYR A 183 -4.59 3.80 -11.25
N ASP A 184 -4.80 2.53 -11.60
CA ASP A 184 -5.75 2.10 -12.64
C ASP A 184 -6.16 0.63 -12.43
N VAL A 185 -7.35 0.29 -12.90
CA VAL A 185 -7.87 -1.08 -12.93
C VAL A 185 -8.38 -1.37 -14.33
N VAL A 186 -7.94 -2.47 -14.91
CA VAL A 186 -8.42 -2.96 -16.21
C VAL A 186 -9.29 -4.18 -15.96
N ILE A 187 -10.55 -4.11 -16.36
CA ILE A 187 -11.51 -5.22 -16.24
C ILE A 187 -11.89 -5.64 -17.64
N GLU A 188 -11.71 -6.91 -17.98
CA GLU A 188 -12.01 -7.43 -19.33
C GLU A 188 -11.35 -6.61 -20.45
N GLY A 189 -10.12 -6.17 -20.21
CA GLY A 189 -9.34 -5.34 -21.16
C GLY A 189 -9.72 -3.85 -21.17
N VAL A 190 -10.74 -3.43 -20.42
CA VAL A 190 -11.18 -2.03 -20.35
C VAL A 190 -10.57 -1.33 -19.13
N SER A 191 -9.65 -0.41 -19.37
CA SER A 191 -9.07 0.45 -18.33
C SER A 191 -10.09 1.46 -17.83
N LEU A 192 -10.28 1.50 -16.51
CA LEU A 192 -11.14 2.47 -15.84
C LEU A 192 -10.68 3.89 -16.16
N VAL A 193 -9.39 4.19 -15.96
CA VAL A 193 -8.84 5.52 -16.19
C VAL A 193 -9.03 5.95 -17.64
N ASN A 194 -8.71 5.10 -18.62
CA ASN A 194 -8.83 5.45 -20.03
C ASN A 194 -10.29 5.63 -20.46
N ASN A 195 -11.20 4.80 -19.96
CA ASN A 195 -12.63 4.94 -20.22
C ASN A 195 -13.16 6.31 -19.80
N TYR A 196 -12.87 6.73 -18.57
CA TYR A 196 -13.29 8.05 -18.09
C TYR A 196 -12.53 9.20 -18.76
N ARG A 197 -11.24 9.00 -19.08
CA ARG A 197 -10.45 9.99 -19.82
C ARG A 197 -11.08 10.35 -21.17
N MET A 198 -11.55 9.35 -21.91
CA MET A 198 -12.24 9.60 -23.18
C MET A 198 -13.52 10.42 -22.97
N GLN A 199 -14.32 10.07 -21.96
CA GLN A 199 -15.55 10.82 -21.64
C GLN A 199 -15.26 12.26 -21.22
N PHE A 200 -14.30 12.48 -20.32
CA PHE A 200 -13.92 13.83 -19.87
C PHE A 200 -13.32 14.65 -20.99
N SER A 201 -12.44 14.06 -21.81
CA SER A 201 -11.82 14.76 -22.93
C SER A 201 -12.85 15.19 -23.98
N SER A 202 -13.85 14.34 -24.25
CA SER A 202 -14.96 14.67 -25.16
C SER A 202 -15.76 15.89 -24.67
N ILE A 203 -16.08 15.94 -23.37
CA ILE A 203 -16.79 17.08 -22.77
C ILE A 203 -15.90 18.33 -22.82
N LEU A 204 -14.65 18.23 -22.36
CA LEU A 204 -13.74 19.36 -22.21
C LEU A 204 -13.20 19.91 -23.54
N HIS A 205 -13.36 19.16 -24.63
CA HIS A 205 -13.08 19.66 -25.97
C HIS A 205 -14.07 20.76 -26.40
N SER A 206 -15.33 20.69 -25.95
CA SER A 206 -16.40 21.59 -26.39
C SER A 206 -17.04 22.42 -25.29
N LYS A 207 -16.79 22.09 -24.01
CA LYS A 207 -17.40 22.74 -22.84
C LYS A 207 -16.34 23.11 -21.81
N PRO A 208 -16.56 24.20 -21.03
CA PRO A 208 -15.64 24.61 -19.99
C PRO A 208 -15.62 23.60 -18.83
N TYR A 209 -14.55 23.61 -18.03
CA TYR A 209 -14.39 22.73 -16.87
C TYR A 209 -15.56 22.79 -15.87
N ALA A 210 -16.12 23.98 -15.64
CA ALA A 210 -17.30 24.15 -14.78
C ALA A 210 -18.51 23.31 -15.24
N TYR A 211 -18.65 23.09 -16.55
CA TYR A 211 -19.70 22.21 -17.09
C TYR A 211 -19.45 20.74 -16.72
N LEU A 212 -18.20 20.26 -16.83
CA LEU A 212 -17.83 18.91 -16.40
C LEU A 212 -18.15 18.71 -14.92
N VAL A 213 -17.76 19.65 -14.06
CA VAL A 213 -18.06 19.60 -12.62
C VAL A 213 -19.56 19.55 -12.36
N LYS A 214 -20.37 20.35 -13.09
CA LYS A 214 -21.84 20.31 -13.00
C LYS A 214 -22.39 18.92 -13.36
N VAL A 215 -21.91 18.31 -14.45
CA VAL A 215 -22.31 16.95 -14.86
C VAL A 215 -21.94 15.92 -13.80
N MET A 216 -20.73 16.01 -13.23
CA MET A 216 -20.27 15.10 -12.17
C MET A 216 -21.13 15.22 -10.91
N LYS A 217 -21.42 16.45 -10.45
CA LYS A 217 -22.31 16.71 -9.30
C LYS A 217 -23.70 16.11 -9.52
N ALA A 218 -24.28 16.28 -10.70
CA ALA A 218 -25.56 15.68 -11.05
C ALA A 218 -25.51 14.14 -10.99
N LYS A 219 -24.42 13.52 -11.47
CA LYS A 219 -24.24 12.06 -11.44
C LYS A 219 -24.09 11.52 -10.01
N VAL A 220 -23.45 12.26 -9.12
CA VAL A 220 -23.32 11.91 -7.69
C VAL A 220 -24.66 12.06 -6.95
N ALA A 221 -25.42 13.11 -7.24
CA ALA A 221 -26.70 13.41 -6.58
C ALA A 221 -27.84 12.45 -6.97
N LYS A 222 -27.77 11.82 -8.14
CA LYS A 222 -28.77 10.85 -8.59
C LYS A 222 -28.83 9.67 -7.61
N LYS A 223 -29.96 9.48 -6.94
CA LYS A 223 -30.21 8.28 -6.11
C LYS A 223 -30.39 7.06 -7.01
N ASP A 224 -29.92 5.94 -6.50
CA ASP A 224 -29.89 4.63 -7.17
C ASP A 224 -31.26 3.94 -7.19
#